data_AF-A0A498MZC3-F1
#
_entry.id   AF-A0A498MZC3-F1
#
_cell.length_a   1.000
_cell.length_b   1.000
_cell.length_c   1.000
_cell.angle_alpha   90.00
_cell.angle_beta   90.00
_cell.angle_gamma   90.00
#
_symmetry.space_group_name_H-M   'P 1'
#
loop_
_entity.id
_entity.type
_entity.pdbx_description
1 polymer ?
#
loop_
_entity_poly.entity_id
_entity_poly.type
_entity_poly.pdbx_seq_one_letter_code
_entity_poly.pdbx_strand_id
1 'polypeptide(L)'
;MVIYAFTLNLGHLWVVFLTSGALGFFMTGYLPLGFEFAVELTYPESEGTSSGLLNCSAQMFGIAFTIIQGKIIDHFSTLAGNIFLCVFLFIGSIMTAFIKSDLRRQKANTQSQTEVNADSSVHSKDAKSSPVLREVKM
;
A
#
# COMPACT_ATOMS: atom_id res chain seq x y z
N MET A 1 10.42 13.43 9.41
CA MET A 1 11.64 13.42 10.25
C MET A 1 12.60 14.56 9.95
N VAL A 2 12.89 14.89 8.68
CA VAL A 2 13.76 16.03 8.32
C VAL A 2 13.24 17.38 8.86
N ILE A 3 11.94 17.66 8.70
CA ILE A 3 11.30 18.88 9.22
C ILE A 3 11.34 18.93 10.75
N TYR A 4 11.12 17.81 11.43
CA TYR A 4 11.20 17.70 12.90
C TYR A 4 12.62 17.97 13.43
N ALA A 5 13.65 17.40 12.77
CA ALA A 5 15.05 17.61 13.13
C ALA A 5 15.52 19.05 12.90
N PHE A 6 15.09 19.68 11.80
CA PHE A 6 15.36 21.11 11.55
C PHE A 6 14.62 22.00 12.54
N THR A 7 13.35 21.71 12.83
CA THR A 7 12.53 22.57 13.71
C THR A 7 13.00 22.54 15.17
N LEU A 8 13.50 21.40 15.66
CA LEU A 8 14.12 21.31 16.99
C LEU A 8 15.35 22.20 17.15
N ASN A 9 16.11 22.44 16.09
CA ASN A 9 17.30 23.28 16.12
C ASN A 9 16.95 24.79 16.20
N LEU A 10 15.77 25.19 15.71
CA LEU A 10 15.32 26.60 15.70
C LEU A 10 14.65 27.05 17.02
N GLY A 11 14.38 26.15 17.97
CA GLY A 11 13.80 26.49 19.29
C GLY A 11 12.32 26.92 19.27
N HIS A 12 11.66 26.95 18.11
CA HIS A 12 10.27 27.38 17.98
C HIS A 12 9.29 26.21 18.19
N LEU A 13 9.04 25.87 19.46
CA LEU A 13 8.24 24.73 19.89
C LEU A 13 6.86 24.63 19.22
N TRP A 14 6.21 25.75 18.89
CA TRP A 14 4.89 25.77 18.26
C TRP A 14 4.88 25.09 16.88
N VAL A 15 5.95 25.23 16.10
CA VAL A 15 6.06 24.59 14.77
C VAL A 15 6.29 23.08 14.92
N VAL A 16 6.96 22.65 15.99
CA VAL A 16 7.13 21.22 16.30
C VAL A 16 5.77 20.57 16.59
N PHE A 17 4.91 21.23 17.38
CA PHE A 17 3.57 20.72 17.68
C PHE A 17 2.66 20.64 16.45
N LEU A 18 2.67 21.68 15.61
CA LEU A 18 1.85 21.69 14.40
C LEU A 18 2.31 20.61 13.41
N THR A 19 3.63 20.48 13.22
CA THR A 19 4.19 19.48 12.30
C THR A 19 4.02 18.05 12.83
N SER A 20 4.22 17.80 14.13
CA SER A 20 3.99 16.48 14.72
C SER A 20 2.51 16.10 14.73
N GLY A 21 1.61 17.06 14.97
CA GLY A 21 0.16 16.87 14.89
C GLY A 21 -0.31 16.48 13.49
N ALA A 22 0.13 17.21 12.46
CA ALA A 22 -0.17 16.86 11.07
C ALA A 22 0.42 15.49 10.69
N LEU A 23 1.68 15.24 11.04
CA LEU A 23 2.37 13.99 10.73
C LEU A 23 1.71 12.79 11.42
N GLY A 24 1.29 12.95 12.67
CA GLY A 24 0.52 11.94 13.42
C GLY A 24 -0.85 11.68 12.79
N PHE A 25 -1.60 12.72 12.43
CA PHE A 25 -2.90 12.59 11.78
C PHE A 25 -2.83 11.78 10.48
N PHE A 26 -1.88 12.11 9.59
CA PHE A 26 -1.70 11.37 8.34
C PHE A 26 -1.20 9.95 8.56
N MET A 27 -0.29 9.72 9.51
CA MET A 27 0.18 8.36 9.83
C MET A 27 -0.93 7.47 10.37
N THR A 28 -1.79 7.98 11.24
CA THR A 28 -2.95 7.23 11.73
C THR A 28 -3.94 6.96 10.59
N GLY A 29 -4.16 7.90 9.67
CA GLY A 29 -5.01 7.69 8.49
C GLY A 29 -4.43 6.68 7.48
N TYR A 30 -3.10 6.54 7.42
CA TYR A 30 -2.43 5.56 6.57
C TYR A 30 -2.57 4.12 7.08
N LEU A 31 -2.70 3.93 8.39
CA LEU A 31 -2.74 2.61 9.00
C LEU A 31 -3.96 1.75 8.56
N PRO A 32 -5.21 2.26 8.56
CA PRO A 32 -6.37 1.54 8.03
C PRO A 32 -6.21 1.14 6.55
N LEU A 33 -5.69 2.06 5.72
CA LEU A 33 -5.43 1.80 4.29
C LEU A 33 -4.40 0.67 4.10
N GLY A 34 -3.36 0.64 4.95
CA GLY A 34 -2.37 -0.42 4.95
C GLY A 34 -2.95 -1.79 5.29
N PHE A 35 -3.88 -1.86 6.25
CA PHE A 35 -4.57 -3.12 6.57
C PHE A 35 -5.47 -3.58 5.43
N GLU A 36 -6.24 -2.68 4.82
CA GLU A 36 -7.09 -2.99 3.65
C GLU A 36 -6.26 -3.54 2.47
N PHE A 37 -5.11 -2.92 2.20
CA PHE A 37 -4.20 -3.35 1.14
C PHE A 37 -3.51 -4.68 1.44
N ALA A 38 -3.11 -4.92 2.69
CA ALA A 38 -2.50 -6.19 3.09
C ALA A 38 -3.47 -7.36 2.92
N VAL A 39 -4.72 -7.19 3.37
CA VAL A 39 -5.77 -8.20 3.20
C VAL A 39 -5.97 -8.53 1.71
N GLU A 40 -6.10 -7.51 0.87
CA GLU A 40 -6.27 -7.67 -0.59
C GLU A 40 -5.08 -8.42 -1.24
N LEU A 41 -3.84 -8.10 -0.83
CA LEU A 41 -2.64 -8.81 -1.32
C LEU A 41 -2.57 -10.27 -0.89
N THR A 42 -3.09 -10.60 0.30
CA THR A 42 -3.02 -11.95 0.89
C THR A 42 -4.20 -12.86 0.57
N TYR A 43 -5.14 -12.44 -0.29
CA TYR A 43 -6.32 -13.24 -0.63
C TYR A 43 -5.95 -14.62 -1.24
N PRO A 44 -6.56 -15.73 -0.79
CA PRO A 44 -7.79 -15.85 0.03
C PRO A 44 -7.55 -16.13 1.53
N GLU A 45 -6.50 -15.58 2.14
CA GLU A 45 -6.23 -15.80 3.56
C GLU A 45 -7.17 -14.99 4.48
N SER A 46 -7.41 -15.49 5.70
CA SER A 46 -8.32 -14.83 6.65
C SER A 46 -7.86 -13.40 6.98
N GLU A 47 -8.81 -12.46 6.96
CA GLU A 47 -8.55 -11.03 7.23
C GLU A 47 -7.92 -10.82 8.62
N GLY A 48 -8.30 -11.66 9.59
CA GLY A 48 -7.76 -11.66 10.94
C GLY A 48 -6.32 -12.15 11.01
N THR A 49 -5.94 -13.19 10.24
CA THR A 49 -4.56 -13.69 10.17
C THR A 49 -3.65 -12.61 9.57
N SER A 50 -4.07 -12.03 8.45
CA SER A 50 -3.28 -11.03 7.72
C SER A 50 -3.09 -9.74 8.53
N SER A 51 -4.16 -9.22 9.13
CA SER A 51 -4.11 -8.04 10.01
C SER A 51 -3.29 -8.32 11.28
N GLY A 52 -3.41 -9.52 11.86
CA GLY A 52 -2.67 -9.94 13.04
C GLY A 52 -1.16 -10.01 12.80
N LEU A 53 -0.74 -10.58 11.66
CA LEU A 53 0.66 -10.61 11.26
C LEU A 53 1.22 -9.22 10.95
N LEU A 54 0.45 -8.38 10.25
CA LEU A 54 0.88 -7.01 9.96
C LEU A 54 1.11 -6.21 11.24
N ASN A 55 0.17 -6.27 12.20
CA ASN A 55 0.31 -5.58 13.48
C ASN A 55 1.44 -6.17 14.34
N CYS A 56 1.60 -7.50 14.37
CA CYS A 56 2.71 -8.16 15.05
C CYS A 56 4.06 -7.69 14.50
N SER A 57 4.21 -7.65 13.17
CA SER A 57 5.42 -7.16 12.53
C SER A 57 5.70 -5.69 12.87
N ALA A 58 4.68 -4.83 12.85
CA ALA A 58 4.81 -3.41 13.19
C ALA A 58 5.28 -3.21 14.64
N GLN A 59 4.74 -3.99 15.59
CA GLN A 59 5.18 -3.92 16.98
C GLN A 59 6.61 -4.44 17.17
N MET A 60 6.97 -5.55 16.54
CA MET A 60 8.32 -6.11 16.63
C MET A 60 9.37 -5.14 16.10
N PHE A 61 9.14 -4.56 14.91
CA PHE A 61 10.03 -3.53 14.38
C PHE A 61 10.02 -2.24 15.21
N GLY A 62 8.86 -1.85 15.74
CA GLY A 62 8.73 -0.69 16.63
C GLY A 62 9.60 -0.82 17.89
N ILE A 63 9.55 -1.97 18.56
CA ILE A 63 10.39 -2.25 19.73
C ILE A 63 11.86 -2.26 19.35
N ALA A 64 12.23 -2.97 18.28
CA ALA A 64 13.62 -3.05 17.82
C ALA A 64 14.21 -1.67 17.49
N PHE A 65 13.50 -0.86 16.71
CA PHE A 65 13.94 0.48 16.34
C PHE A 65 14.02 1.42 17.54
N THR A 66 13.09 1.33 18.50
CA THR A 66 13.14 2.14 19.72
C THR A 66 14.40 1.84 20.54
N ILE A 67 14.76 0.56 20.70
CA ILE A 67 15.97 0.16 21.43
C ILE A 67 17.24 0.58 20.69
N ILE A 68 17.31 0.35 19.38
CA ILE A 68 18.46 0.72 18.55
C ILE A 68 18.66 2.24 18.57
N GLN A 69 17.59 3.01 18.35
CA GLN A 69 17.63 4.46 18.40
C GLN A 69 18.04 4.96 19.78
N GLY A 70 17.51 4.38 20.87
CA GLY A 70 17.91 4.72 22.24
C GLY A 70 19.41 4.58 22.46
N LYS A 71 20.00 3.47 22.00
CA LYS A 71 21.46 3.25 22.07
C LYS A 71 22.27 4.21 21.19
N ILE A 72 21.76 4.54 20.00
CA ILE A 72 22.43 5.49 19.08
C ILE A 72 22.42 6.90 19.68
N ILE A 73 21.31 7.32 20.29
CA ILE A 73 21.20 8.64 20.92
C ILE A 73 22.19 8.76 22.09
N ASP A 74 22.30 7.72 22.91
CA ASP A 74 23.16 7.69 24.09
C ASP A 74 24.67 7.78 23.74
N HIS A 75 25.09 7.15 22.63
CA HIS A 75 26.50 7.12 22.22
C HIS A 75 26.91 8.18 21.16
N PHE A 76 26.01 8.57 20.25
CA PHE A 76 26.35 9.34 19.04
C PHE A 76 25.55 10.63 18.83
N SER A 77 24.64 10.98 19.75
CA SER A 77 23.72 12.15 19.70
C SER A 77 22.38 11.93 19.00
N THR A 78 21.39 12.74 19.39
CA THR A 78 20.01 12.76 18.86
C THR A 78 19.95 12.93 17.35
N LEU A 79 20.88 13.68 16.76
CA LEU A 79 20.95 13.88 15.31
C LEU A 79 21.25 12.55 14.58
N ALA A 80 22.18 11.76 15.10
CA ALA A 80 22.53 10.44 14.53
C ALA A 80 21.35 9.47 14.60
N GLY A 81 20.61 9.47 15.72
CA GLY A 81 19.38 8.68 15.87
C GLY A 81 18.29 9.06 14.87
N ASN A 82 18.12 10.37 14.60
CA ASN A 82 17.17 10.85 13.60
C ASN A 82 17.60 10.50 12.16
N ILE A 83 18.90 10.57 11.84
CA ILE A 83 19.42 10.16 10.53
C ILE A 83 19.20 8.66 10.32
N PHE A 84 19.44 7.83 11.33
CA PHE A 84 19.16 6.40 11.29
C PHE A 84 17.69 6.11 10.90
N LEU A 85 16.73 6.74 11.59
CA LEU A 85 15.31 6.58 11.26
C LEU A 85 14.98 7.12 9.86
N CYS A 86 15.56 8.24 9.43
CA CYS A 86 15.35 8.77 8.08
C CYS A 86 15.80 7.77 7.00
N VAL A 87 16.98 7.16 7.15
CA VAL A 87 17.50 6.16 6.21
C VAL A 87 16.61 4.93 6.18
N PHE A 88 16.22 4.40 7.34
CA PHE A 88 15.35 3.22 7.41
C PHE A 88 13.96 3.48 6.82
N LEU A 89 13.36 4.63 7.10
CA LEU A 89 12.08 5.03 6.51
C LEU A 89 12.18 5.22 4.98
N PHE A 90 13.30 5.72 4.48
CA PHE A 90 13.52 5.87 3.05
C PHE A 90 13.64 4.51 2.36
N ILE A 91 14.42 3.58 2.94
CA ILE A 91 14.53 2.19 2.46
C ILE A 91 13.15 1.52 2.49
N GLY A 92 12.42 1.66 3.60
CA GLY A 92 11.05 1.14 3.74
C GLY A 92 10.11 1.69 2.68
N SER A 93 10.17 3.01 2.42
CA SER A 93 9.36 3.68 1.39
C SER A 93 9.67 3.17 -0.02
N ILE A 94 10.96 2.97 -0.33
CA ILE A 94 11.39 2.39 -1.61
C ILE A 94 10.87 0.95 -1.73
N MET A 95 11.02 0.14 -0.67
CA MET A 95 10.53 -1.22 -0.65
C MET A 95 9.01 -1.28 -0.85
N THR A 96 8.26 -0.39 -0.19
CA THR A 96 6.81 -0.24 -0.39
C THR A 96 6.45 0.21 -1.80
N ALA A 97 7.22 1.13 -2.40
CA ALA A 97 7.00 1.57 -3.78
C ALA A 97 7.26 0.44 -4.81
N PHE A 98 8.17 -0.49 -4.50
CA PHE A 98 8.42 -1.69 -5.30
C PHE A 98 7.43 -2.83 -5.04
N ILE A 99 6.56 -2.73 -4.02
CA ILE A 99 5.42 -3.63 -3.90
C ILE A 99 4.51 -3.34 -5.09
N LYS A 100 4.68 -4.15 -6.13
CA LYS A 100 3.83 -4.14 -7.31
C LYS A 100 2.41 -4.39 -6.82
N SER A 101 1.60 -3.35 -6.89
CA SER A 101 0.16 -3.42 -6.71
C SER A 101 -0.40 -4.20 -7.89
N ASP A 102 -0.14 -5.51 -7.94
CA ASP A 102 -0.83 -6.43 -8.84
C ASP A 102 -2.28 -6.45 -8.31
N LEU A 103 -3.08 -5.47 -8.75
CA LEU A 103 -4.52 -5.43 -8.58
C LEU A 103 -5.09 -6.61 -9.36
N ARG A 104 -4.95 -7.82 -8.80
CA ARG A 104 -5.57 -9.06 -9.29
C ARG A 104 -7.07 -8.85 -9.52
N ARG A 105 -7.70 -7.92 -8.79
CA ARG A 105 -9.10 -7.48 -8.94
C ARG A 105 -9.39 -6.63 -10.19
N GLN A 106 -8.43 -5.83 -10.69
CA GLN A 106 -8.57 -5.20 -12.02
C GLN A 106 -8.27 -6.20 -13.12
N LYS A 107 -7.27 -7.07 -12.94
CA LYS A 107 -6.91 -8.10 -13.92
C LYS A 107 -8.04 -9.11 -14.15
N ALA A 108 -8.72 -9.53 -13.08
CA ALA A 108 -9.90 -10.39 -13.15
C ALA A 108 -11.10 -9.69 -13.81
N ASN A 109 -11.39 -8.43 -13.48
CA ASN A 109 -12.47 -7.68 -14.14
C ASN A 109 -12.18 -7.40 -15.64
N THR A 110 -10.93 -7.11 -16.01
CA THR A 110 -10.55 -6.96 -17.43
C THR A 110 -10.64 -8.30 -18.19
N GLN A 111 -10.30 -9.42 -17.56
CA GLN A 111 -10.47 -10.75 -18.17
C GLN A 111 -11.95 -11.11 -18.37
N SER A 112 -12.80 -10.97 -17.34
CA SER A 112 -14.24 -11.22 -17.49
C SER A 112 -14.90 -10.33 -18.53
N GLN A 113 -14.52 -9.06 -18.63
CA GLN A 113 -15.04 -8.14 -19.65
C GLN A 113 -14.54 -8.48 -21.05
N THR A 114 -13.33 -9.02 -21.19
CA THR A 114 -12.78 -9.49 -22.48
C THR A 114 -13.46 -10.77 -22.95
N GLU A 115 -13.76 -11.71 -22.04
CA GLU A 115 -14.51 -12.94 -22.34
C GLU A 115 -15.96 -12.63 -22.75
N VAL A 116 -16.64 -11.72 -22.05
CA VAL A 116 -18.01 -11.30 -22.40
C VAL A 116 -18.07 -10.57 -23.76
N ASN A 117 -17.07 -9.74 -24.08
CA ASN A 117 -17.01 -9.06 -25.38
C ASN A 117 -16.65 -10.04 -26.53
N ALA A 118 -15.78 -11.02 -26.27
CA ALA A 118 -15.46 -12.06 -27.22
C ALA A 118 -16.70 -12.92 -27.53
N ASP A 119 -17.43 -13.38 -26.51
CA ASP A 119 -18.63 -14.20 -26.67
C ASP A 119 -19.78 -13.44 -27.37
N SER A 120 -19.96 -12.15 -27.03
CA SER A 120 -20.94 -11.27 -27.71
C SER A 120 -20.61 -11.05 -29.21
N SER A 121 -19.32 -10.99 -29.56
CA SER A 121 -18.87 -10.80 -30.95
C SER A 121 -19.01 -12.05 -31.82
N VAL A 122 -18.96 -13.24 -31.20
CA VAL A 122 -19.20 -14.53 -31.88
C VAL A 122 -20.69 -14.72 -32.12
N HIS A 123 -21.53 -14.49 -31.10
CA HIS A 123 -22.99 -14.61 -31.22
C HIS A 123 -23.58 -13.62 -32.25
N SER A 124 -23.02 -12.42 -32.37
CA SER A 124 -23.44 -11.43 -33.39
C SER A 124 -23.11 -11.86 -34.83
N LYS A 125 -22.00 -12.58 -35.05
CA LYS A 125 -21.62 -13.11 -36.37
C LYS A 125 -22.49 -14.30 -36.78
N ASP A 126 -22.81 -15.19 -35.84
CA ASP A 126 -23.68 -16.34 -36.09
C ASP A 126 -25.13 -15.94 -36.37
N ALA A 127 -25.65 -14.93 -35.65
CA ALA A 127 -26.97 -14.36 -35.88
C ALA A 127 -27.11 -13.68 -37.25
N LYS A 128 -26.01 -13.14 -37.82
CA LYS A 128 -26.00 -12.49 -39.14
C LYS A 128 -25.78 -13.47 -40.30
N SER A 129 -25.20 -14.65 -40.01
CA SER A 129 -24.98 -15.74 -40.98
C SER A 129 -26.22 -16.61 -41.21
N SER A 130 -27.05 -16.82 -40.18
CA SER A 130 -28.19 -17.75 -40.24
C SER A 130 -29.47 -17.33 -40.99
N PRO A 131 -29.80 -16.05 -41.29
CA PRO A 131 -31.07 -15.76 -41.96
C PRO A 131 -31.01 -15.94 -43.49
N VAL A 132 -29.83 -16.11 -44.10
CA VAL A 132 -29.69 -16.15 -45.58
C VAL A 132 -29.86 -17.57 -46.16
N LEU A 133 -29.65 -18.63 -45.37
CA LEU A 133 -29.73 -20.02 -45.87
C LEU A 133 -31.15 -20.63 -45.88
N ARG A 134 -32.17 -19.94 -45.34
CA ARG A 134 -33.56 -20.45 -45.35
C ARG A 134 -34.41 -20.03 -46.56
N GLU A 135 -33.92 -19.15 -47.43
CA GLU A 135 -34.68 -18.63 -48.59
C GLU A 135 -34.31 -19.28 -49.94
N VAL A 136 -33.35 -20.23 -50.00
CA VAL A 136 -32.89 -20.82 -51.29
C VAL A 136 -33.30 -22.30 -51.45
N LYS A 137 -34.39 -22.73 -50.81
CA LYS A 137 -34.85 -24.13 -50.95
C LYS A 137 -36.37 -24.30 -51.02
N MET A 138 -37.06 -23.37 -51.69
CA MET A 138 -38.35 -23.67 -52.31
C MET A 138 -38.17 -23.94 -53.80
#